data_AF-A0A971UBG4-F1
#
_entry.id   AF-A0A971UBG4-F1
#
_cell.length_a   1.000
_cell.length_b   1.000
_cell.length_c   1.000
_cell.angle_alpha   90.00
_cell.angle_beta   90.00
_cell.angle_gamma   90.00
#
_symmetry.space_group_name_H-M   'P 1'
#
loop_
_entity.id
_entity.type
_entity.pdbx_description
1 polymer ?
#
loop_
_entity_poly.entity_id
_entity_poly.type
_entity_poly.pdbx_seq_one_letter_code
_entity_poly.pdbx_strand_id
1 'polypeptide(L)'
;MIPELQLKGEIQLRFAAEDVRRSQVIAFLDKSRLLVEQTRPAIGKTELRSLIFLTYLRKRTGHQRFGFQARIENVMPERQVNVRQLSQPFLCDLRLWPRIGSETVFVRAFCEDREIRVSDVSGGGTHLVLKEGDCASLDVGALVQVRFVFEKGETTTDGKILQRWMDRDGLRHVRMKFFGEPEIRDFLYR
;
A
#
# COMPACT_ATOMS: atom_id res chain seq x y z
N MET A 1 24.08 -12.80 -0.27
CA MET A 1 23.23 -12.52 0.90
C MET A 1 22.60 -11.19 0.58
N ILE A 2 21.28 -11.12 0.51
CA ILE A 2 20.59 -9.85 0.25
C ILE A 2 20.68 -9.05 1.55
N PRO A 3 21.44 -7.94 1.59
CA PRO A 3 21.61 -7.20 2.83
C PRO A 3 20.25 -6.82 3.40
N GLU A 4 20.07 -7.01 4.71
CA GLU A 4 18.93 -6.53 5.50
C GLU A 4 17.60 -7.27 5.32
N LEU A 5 17.48 -8.18 4.34
CA LEU A 5 16.36 -9.11 4.29
C LEU A 5 16.54 -10.17 5.39
N GLN A 6 15.50 -10.39 6.20
CA GLN A 6 15.56 -11.32 7.34
C GLN A 6 14.75 -12.59 7.07
N LEU A 7 15.21 -13.71 7.63
CA LEU A 7 14.39 -14.91 7.75
C LEU A 7 13.12 -14.59 8.53
N LYS A 8 11.99 -15.18 8.12
CA LYS A 8 10.64 -14.88 8.62
C LYS A 8 10.23 -13.41 8.47
N GLY A 9 10.94 -12.64 7.63
CA GLY A 9 10.57 -11.28 7.27
C GLY A 9 9.37 -11.28 6.33
N GLU A 10 8.37 -10.43 6.60
CA GLU A 10 7.27 -10.20 5.67
C GLU A 10 7.80 -9.55 4.40
N ILE A 11 7.41 -10.12 3.26
CA ILE A 11 7.71 -9.61 1.93
C ILE A 11 6.42 -9.47 1.14
N GLN A 12 6.47 -8.69 0.07
CA GLN A 12 5.38 -8.57 -0.88
C GLN A 12 5.87 -8.83 -2.29
N LEU A 13 5.16 -9.71 -2.99
CA LEU A 13 5.42 -10.12 -4.37
C LEU A 13 4.42 -9.41 -5.26
N ARG A 14 4.91 -8.53 -6.12
CA ARG A 14 4.11 -7.79 -7.08
C ARG A 14 4.24 -8.44 -8.45
N PHE A 15 3.12 -8.94 -8.96
CA PHE A 15 2.99 -9.57 -10.27
C PHE A 15 2.52 -8.56 -11.33
N ALA A 16 1.71 -7.60 -10.92
CA ALA A 16 1.18 -6.55 -11.78
C ALA A 16 0.93 -5.27 -10.98
N ALA A 17 0.40 -4.25 -11.66
CA ALA A 17 -0.05 -3.00 -11.05
C ALA A 17 -0.86 -3.26 -9.76
N GLU A 18 -1.97 -4.00 -9.89
CA GLU A 18 -2.96 -4.26 -8.84
C GLU A 18 -2.79 -5.62 -8.12
N ASP A 19 -1.83 -6.44 -8.56
CA ASP A 19 -1.58 -7.76 -7.97
C ASP A 19 -0.32 -7.73 -7.09
N VAL A 20 -0.55 -7.46 -5.80
CA VAL A 20 0.46 -7.47 -4.75
C VAL A 20 0.06 -8.50 -3.69
N ARG A 21 0.89 -9.54 -3.54
CA ARG A 21 0.62 -10.66 -2.65
C ARG A 21 1.63 -10.70 -1.51
N ARG A 22 1.17 -11.00 -0.29
CA ARG A 22 2.05 -11.14 0.88
C ARG A 22 2.65 -12.54 0.94
N SER A 23 3.89 -12.63 1.38
CA SER A 23 4.63 -13.87 1.63
C SER A 23 5.66 -13.64 2.75
N GLN A 24 6.42 -14.68 3.11
CA GLN A 24 7.52 -14.62 4.07
C GLN A 24 8.74 -15.36 3.54
N VAL A 25 9.93 -14.88 3.92
CA VAL A 25 11.19 -15.55 3.61
C VAL A 25 11.37 -16.75 4.54
N ILE A 26 11.44 -17.95 3.98
CA ILE A 26 11.69 -19.20 4.71
C ILE A 26 13.20 -19.42 4.86
N ALA A 27 13.94 -19.30 3.76
CA ALA A 27 15.38 -19.56 3.73
C ALA A 27 16.09 -18.79 2.62
N PHE A 28 17.39 -18.57 2.79
CA PHE A 28 18.30 -18.16 1.71
C PHE A 28 18.95 -19.42 1.15
N LEU A 29 18.65 -19.75 -0.11
CA LEU A 29 19.25 -20.92 -0.76
C LEU A 29 20.68 -20.62 -1.19
N ASP A 30 20.95 -19.38 -1.62
CA ASP A 30 22.30 -18.87 -1.83
C ASP A 30 22.34 -17.33 -1.79
N LYS A 31 23.36 -16.72 -2.41
CA LYS A 31 23.53 -15.26 -2.43
C LYS A 31 22.41 -14.50 -3.16
N SER A 32 21.70 -15.15 -4.07
CA SER A 32 20.70 -14.58 -4.99
C SER A 32 19.36 -15.31 -4.99
N ARG A 33 19.27 -16.51 -4.41
CA ARG A 33 18.05 -17.33 -4.37
C ARG A 33 17.45 -17.40 -2.98
N LEU A 34 16.13 -17.26 -2.95
CA LEU A 34 15.30 -17.28 -1.75
C LEU A 34 14.26 -18.40 -1.87
N LEU A 35 13.95 -19.01 -0.74
CA LEU A 35 12.78 -19.84 -0.55
C LEU A 35 11.75 -19.03 0.21
N VAL A 36 10.54 -18.89 -0.34
CA VAL A 36 9.46 -18.09 0.24
C VAL A 36 8.18 -18.90 0.38
N GLU A 37 7.31 -18.50 1.31
CA GLU A 37 6.00 -19.11 1.49
C GLU A 37 5.09 -18.86 0.27
N GLN A 38 4.18 -19.78 0.01
CA GLN A 38 3.13 -19.61 -0.98
C GLN A 38 2.23 -18.43 -0.63
N THR A 39 1.81 -17.68 -1.64
CA THR A 39 0.94 -16.51 -1.47
C THR A 39 -0.54 -16.88 -1.48
N ARG A 40 -1.39 -15.90 -1.18
CA ARG A 40 -2.81 -15.91 -1.52
C ARG A 40 -3.10 -14.72 -2.46
N PRO A 41 -3.61 -14.95 -3.69
CA PRO A 41 -3.84 -16.25 -4.34
C PRO A 41 -2.54 -17.03 -4.57
N ALA A 42 -2.64 -18.36 -4.69
CA ALA A 42 -1.48 -19.22 -4.85
C ALA A 42 -0.79 -18.97 -6.20
N ILE A 43 0.54 -18.96 -6.20
CA ILE A 43 1.39 -18.94 -7.37
C ILE A 43 1.31 -20.32 -8.01
N GLY A 44 0.75 -20.39 -9.21
CA GLY A 44 0.62 -21.61 -9.99
C GLY A 44 1.86 -21.90 -10.85
N LYS A 45 1.79 -23.01 -11.59
CA LYS A 45 2.82 -23.37 -12.57
C LYS A 45 2.86 -22.41 -13.76
N THR A 46 1.77 -21.70 -14.04
CA THR A 46 1.67 -20.68 -15.08
C THR A 46 2.57 -19.48 -14.84
N GLU A 47 2.90 -19.20 -13.57
CA GLU A 47 3.77 -18.10 -13.16
C GLU A 47 5.25 -18.51 -13.09
N LEU A 48 5.58 -19.76 -13.47
CA LEU A 48 6.96 -20.20 -13.56
C LEU A 48 7.73 -19.35 -14.58
N ARG A 49 8.93 -18.91 -14.21
CA ARG A 49 9.79 -17.97 -14.97
C ARG A 49 9.26 -16.54 -15.07
N SER A 50 8.09 -16.22 -14.52
CA SER A 50 7.59 -14.85 -14.49
C SER A 50 8.55 -13.93 -13.73
N LEU A 51 8.69 -12.71 -14.25
CA LEU A 51 9.33 -11.61 -13.55
C LEU A 51 8.34 -11.03 -12.54
N ILE A 52 8.82 -10.82 -11.32
CA ILE A 52 8.06 -10.21 -10.25
C ILE A 52 8.91 -9.13 -9.58
N PHE A 53 8.24 -8.20 -8.91
CA PHE A 53 8.91 -7.25 -8.04
C PHE A 53 8.72 -7.65 -6.59
N LEU A 54 9.81 -8.02 -5.91
CA LEU A 54 9.79 -8.38 -4.49
C LEU A 54 10.14 -7.15 -3.67
N THR A 55 9.31 -6.82 -2.68
CA THR A 55 9.56 -5.70 -1.76
C THR A 55 9.54 -6.15 -0.31
N TYR A 56 10.28 -5.43 0.53
CA TYR A 56 10.39 -5.68 1.97
C TYR A 56 10.65 -4.37 2.73
N LEU A 57 10.28 -4.36 4.01
CA LEU A 57 10.57 -3.24 4.90
C LEU A 57 11.92 -3.46 5.60
N ARG A 58 12.79 -2.46 5.55
CA ARG A 58 14.02 -2.46 6.34
C ARG A 58 13.69 -2.07 7.77
N LYS A 59 13.80 -3.02 8.72
CA LYS A 59 13.48 -2.79 10.15
C LYS A 59 14.29 -1.64 10.77
N ARG A 60 15.50 -1.37 10.27
CA ARG A 60 16.46 -0.44 10.89
C ARG A 60 16.29 1.03 10.51
N THR A 61 15.61 1.38 9.41
CA THR A 61 15.64 2.77 8.86
C THR A 61 14.25 3.40 8.68
N GLY A 62 13.37 3.29 9.67
CA GLY A 62 12.14 4.11 9.68
C GLY A 62 11.11 3.71 8.61
N HIS A 63 10.90 2.41 8.41
CA HIS A 63 9.88 1.88 7.49
C HIS A 63 10.16 2.17 6.01
N GLN A 64 11.42 2.46 5.65
CA GLN A 64 11.82 2.51 4.26
C GLN A 64 11.63 1.14 3.60
N ARG A 65 11.01 1.17 2.42
CA ARG A 65 10.76 0.00 1.63
C ARG A 65 11.81 -0.12 0.54
N PHE A 66 12.34 -1.33 0.43
CA PHE A 66 13.27 -1.71 -0.60
C PHE A 66 12.64 -2.78 -1.48
N GLY A 67 13.10 -2.88 -2.71
CA GLY A 67 12.67 -3.92 -3.61
C GLY A 67 13.69 -4.24 -4.68
N PHE A 68 13.47 -5.34 -5.37
CA PHE A 68 14.29 -5.78 -6.49
C PHE A 68 13.45 -6.61 -7.47
N GLN A 69 13.90 -6.65 -8.72
CA GLN A 69 13.35 -7.57 -9.71
C GLN A 69 13.79 -8.98 -9.38
N ALA A 70 12.86 -9.91 -9.48
CA ALA A 70 13.10 -11.31 -9.21
C ALA A 70 12.38 -12.21 -10.22
N ARG A 71 12.78 -13.48 -10.30
CA ARG A 71 12.16 -14.49 -11.14
C ARG A 71 11.72 -15.68 -10.30
N ILE A 72 10.54 -16.20 -10.59
CA ILE A 72 10.07 -17.46 -10.02
C ILE A 72 10.78 -18.61 -10.74
N GLU A 73 11.65 -19.32 -10.03
CA GLU A 73 12.42 -20.42 -10.61
C GLU A 73 11.75 -21.78 -10.41
N ASN A 74 10.99 -21.94 -9.32
CA ASN A 74 10.26 -23.17 -9.04
C ASN A 74 9.05 -22.91 -8.14
N VAL A 75 8.00 -23.71 -8.31
CA VAL A 75 6.82 -23.72 -7.44
C VAL A 75 6.70 -25.14 -6.89
N MET A 76 6.96 -25.28 -5.59
CA MET A 76 6.96 -26.58 -4.93
C MET A 76 5.54 -26.98 -4.48
N PRO A 77 5.23 -28.28 -4.44
CA PRO A 77 3.94 -28.79 -3.94
C PRO A 77 3.67 -28.39 -2.48
N GLU A 78 4.72 -28.22 -1.68
CA GLU A 78 4.65 -27.99 -0.22
C GLU A 78 4.40 -26.53 0.17
N ARG A 79 3.71 -25.76 -0.67
CA ARG A 79 3.42 -24.33 -0.42
C ARG A 79 4.68 -23.46 -0.32
N GLN A 80 5.70 -23.75 -1.12
CA GLN A 80 6.93 -22.97 -1.16
C GLN A 80 7.28 -22.58 -2.59
N VAL A 81 7.93 -21.44 -2.75
CA VAL A 81 8.31 -20.89 -4.04
C VAL A 81 9.78 -20.48 -4.01
N ASN A 82 10.54 -20.90 -5.02
CA ASN A 82 11.91 -20.46 -5.22
C ASN A 82 11.92 -19.19 -6.06
N VAL A 83 12.56 -18.15 -5.53
CA VAL A 83 12.64 -16.84 -6.15
C VAL A 83 14.10 -16.44 -6.28
N ARG A 84 14.53 -16.05 -7.48
CA ARG A 84 15.88 -15.56 -7.75
C ARG A 84 15.88 -14.05 -7.95
N GLN A 85 16.70 -13.35 -7.19
CA GLN A 85 17.01 -11.94 -7.38
C GLN A 85 17.76 -11.72 -8.69
N LEU A 86 17.32 -10.71 -9.46
CA LEU A 86 17.91 -10.33 -10.76
C LEU A 86 18.54 -8.92 -10.74
N SER A 87 18.15 -8.05 -9.81
CA SER A 87 18.69 -6.69 -9.67
C SER A 87 19.19 -6.44 -8.26
N GLN A 88 20.09 -5.48 -8.09
CA GLN A 88 20.43 -4.97 -6.75
C GLN A 88 19.17 -4.37 -6.08
N PRO A 89 19.05 -4.42 -4.74
CA PRO A 89 17.95 -3.77 -4.04
C PRO A 89 18.00 -2.25 -4.20
N PHE A 90 16.85 -1.63 -4.36
CA PHE A 90 16.69 -0.18 -4.44
C PHE A 90 15.49 0.30 -3.61
N LEU A 91 15.48 1.59 -3.25
CA LEU A 91 14.35 2.21 -2.55
C LEU A 91 13.12 2.24 -3.47
N CYS A 92 11.98 1.79 -2.98
CA CYS A 92 10.75 1.75 -3.78
C CYS A 92 9.49 1.96 -2.93
N ASP A 93 8.40 2.45 -3.53
CA ASP A 93 7.05 2.37 -2.96
C ASP A 93 6.28 1.22 -3.62
N LEU A 94 5.44 0.53 -2.85
CA LEU A 94 4.49 -0.45 -3.38
C LEU A 94 3.25 0.18 -3.98
N ARG A 95 2.98 1.43 -3.60
CA ARG A 95 1.77 2.12 -4.01
C ARG A 95 1.79 2.31 -5.53
N LEU A 96 0.62 2.02 -6.12
CA LEU A 96 0.28 2.41 -7.48
C LEU A 96 0.24 3.92 -7.65
N TRP A 97 -0.29 4.58 -6.63
CA TRP A 97 -0.58 6.00 -6.63
C TRP A 97 0.19 6.65 -5.49
N PRO A 98 1.14 7.57 -5.79
CA PRO A 98 1.89 8.24 -4.75
C PRO A 98 0.93 9.05 -3.89
N ARG A 99 1.20 9.08 -2.58
CA ARG A 99 0.47 9.94 -1.66
C ARG A 99 1.01 11.34 -1.77
N ILE A 100 0.09 12.28 -1.98
CA ILE A 100 0.35 13.69 -2.00
C ILE A 100 -0.05 14.22 -0.62
N GLY A 101 0.89 14.84 0.09
CA GLY A 101 0.61 15.47 1.37
C GLY A 101 -0.22 16.75 1.16
N SER A 102 -0.99 17.14 2.18
CA SER A 102 -1.76 18.39 2.16
C SER A 102 -0.90 19.64 1.98
N GLU A 103 0.37 19.58 2.36
CA GLU A 103 1.34 20.66 2.16
C GLU A 103 1.74 20.82 0.67
N THR A 104 1.50 19.79 -0.15
CA THR A 104 1.87 19.78 -1.57
C THR A 104 0.70 20.14 -2.48
N VAL A 105 -0.53 19.86 -2.06
CA VAL A 105 -1.76 20.23 -2.79
C VAL A 105 -2.77 20.80 -1.80
N PHE A 106 -3.24 22.01 -2.07
CA PHE A 106 -4.37 22.60 -1.35
C PHE A 106 -5.63 21.78 -1.63
N VAL A 107 -6.00 20.95 -0.65
CA VAL A 107 -7.21 20.13 -0.69
C VAL A 107 -7.98 20.31 0.60
N ARG A 108 -9.26 20.66 0.48
CA ARG A 108 -10.22 20.65 1.58
C ARG A 108 -11.12 19.43 1.41
N ALA A 109 -11.44 18.74 2.50
CA ALA A 109 -12.34 17.61 2.46
C ALA A 109 -13.56 17.87 3.34
N PHE A 110 -14.71 17.39 2.90
CA PHE A 110 -15.98 17.51 3.61
C PHE A 110 -16.63 16.13 3.72
N CYS A 111 -17.02 15.78 4.95
CA CYS A 111 -17.93 14.68 5.23
C CYS A 111 -19.27 15.31 5.60
N GLU A 112 -20.30 15.06 4.80
CA GLU A 112 -21.54 15.84 4.85
C GLU A 112 -21.22 17.35 4.73
N ASP A 113 -21.72 18.18 5.65
CA ASP A 113 -21.47 19.62 5.67
C ASP A 113 -20.27 20.03 6.56
N ARG A 114 -19.49 19.05 7.03
CA ARG A 114 -18.38 19.30 7.97
C ARG A 114 -17.03 19.17 7.29
N GLU A 115 -16.23 20.22 7.42
CA GLU A 115 -14.85 20.20 6.96
C GLU A 115 -14.00 19.29 7.85
N ILE A 116 -13.26 18.39 7.22
CA ILE A 116 -12.33 17.46 7.84
C ILE A 116 -10.93 17.68 7.29
N ARG A 117 -9.91 17.52 8.13
CA ARG A 117 -8.53 17.76 7.72
C ARG A 117 -7.99 16.57 6.93
N VAL A 118 -7.42 16.85 5.76
CA VAL A 118 -6.66 15.86 4.98
C VAL A 118 -5.19 15.92 5.42
N SER A 119 -4.61 14.78 5.75
CA SER A 119 -3.16 14.64 5.98
C SER A 119 -2.46 14.23 4.69
N ASP A 120 -3.01 13.24 4.00
CA ASP A 120 -2.54 12.80 2.68
C ASP A 120 -3.70 12.29 1.81
N VAL A 121 -3.52 12.38 0.50
CA VAL A 121 -4.47 11.87 -0.49
C VAL A 121 -3.73 11.20 -1.65
N SER A 122 -4.34 10.18 -2.25
CA SER A 122 -3.81 9.45 -3.40
C SER A 122 -4.97 9.07 -4.32
N GLY A 123 -4.68 8.64 -5.54
CA GLY A 123 -5.69 8.12 -6.47
C GLY A 123 -6.50 6.91 -5.97
N GLY A 124 -6.16 6.31 -4.83
CA GLY A 124 -6.86 5.13 -4.28
C GLY A 124 -7.32 5.28 -2.82
N GLY A 125 -7.06 6.40 -2.17
CA GLY A 125 -7.49 6.61 -0.79
C GLY A 125 -6.89 7.85 -0.14
N THR A 126 -7.28 8.10 1.10
CA THR A 126 -6.87 9.27 1.87
C THR A 126 -6.64 8.94 3.34
N HIS A 127 -5.80 9.75 3.99
CA HIS A 127 -5.66 9.82 5.43
C HIS A 127 -6.25 11.13 5.94
N LEU A 128 -7.28 11.00 6.78
CA LEU A 128 -8.02 12.11 7.38
C LEU A 128 -7.67 12.25 8.87
N VAL A 129 -7.73 13.48 9.37
CA VAL A 129 -7.58 13.84 10.78
C VAL A 129 -8.87 14.53 11.23
N LEU A 130 -9.45 13.99 12.30
CA LEU A 130 -10.75 14.39 12.84
C LEU A 130 -10.55 15.01 14.22
N LYS A 131 -11.30 16.08 14.49
CA LYS A 131 -11.48 16.70 15.81
C LYS A 131 -12.60 16.01 16.57
N GLU A 132 -12.66 16.29 17.86
CA GLU A 132 -13.74 15.81 18.73
C GLU A 132 -15.09 16.35 18.24
N GLY A 133 -16.06 15.46 18.05
CA GLY A 133 -17.38 15.78 17.50
C GLY A 133 -17.52 15.68 15.98
N ASP A 134 -16.44 15.45 15.22
CA ASP A 134 -16.51 15.22 13.77
C ASP A 134 -17.21 13.90 13.41
N CYS A 135 -17.87 13.88 12.22
CA CYS A 135 -18.66 12.81 11.60
C CYS A 135 -18.80 11.49 12.41
N ALA A 136 -20.01 11.21 12.91
CA ALA A 136 -20.30 10.09 13.80
C ALA A 136 -20.14 8.70 13.15
N SER A 137 -20.17 8.60 11.81
CA SER A 137 -20.22 7.34 11.05
C SER A 137 -18.85 6.78 10.62
N LEU A 138 -17.73 7.34 11.07
CA LEU A 138 -16.38 6.95 10.61
C LEU A 138 -15.79 5.73 11.35
N ASP A 139 -16.63 4.74 11.64
CA ASP A 139 -16.21 3.46 12.20
C ASP A 139 -15.51 2.59 11.13
N VAL A 140 -14.60 1.71 11.58
CA VAL A 140 -13.92 0.77 10.67
C VAL A 140 -14.94 -0.11 9.97
N GLY A 141 -14.89 -0.13 8.64
CA GLY A 141 -15.82 -0.86 7.79
C GLY A 141 -16.97 0.00 7.25
N ALA A 142 -17.22 1.18 7.81
CA ALA A 142 -18.25 2.08 7.33
C ALA A 142 -17.96 2.59 5.92
N LEU A 143 -19.03 2.78 5.16
CA LEU A 143 -19.02 3.44 3.85
C LEU A 143 -19.34 4.91 4.08
N VAL A 144 -18.48 5.79 3.57
CA VAL A 144 -18.65 7.23 3.68
C VAL A 144 -18.38 7.89 2.33
N GLN A 145 -19.12 8.95 2.06
CA GLN A 145 -18.90 9.80 0.92
C GLN A 145 -18.14 11.04 1.39
N VAL A 146 -17.05 11.37 0.69
CA VAL A 146 -16.24 12.55 1.00
C VAL A 146 -16.15 13.43 -0.24
N ARG A 147 -16.51 14.71 -0.08
CA ARG A 147 -16.32 15.74 -1.10
C ARG A 147 -14.95 16.38 -0.92
N PHE A 148 -14.16 16.41 -1.98
CA PHE A 148 -12.86 17.05 -2.02
C PHE A 148 -12.93 18.31 -2.89
N VAL A 149 -12.43 19.42 -2.35
CA VAL A 149 -12.36 20.70 -3.03
C VAL A 149 -10.88 21.03 -3.26
N PHE A 150 -10.52 21.16 -4.53
CA PHE A 150 -9.21 21.57 -5.02
C PHE A 150 -9.33 22.96 -5.65
N GLU A 151 -8.20 23.61 -5.95
CA GLU A 151 -8.20 24.91 -6.66
C GLU A 151 -8.88 24.83 -8.04
N LYS A 152 -8.72 23.71 -8.74
CA LYS A 152 -9.25 23.50 -10.09
C LYS A 152 -10.69 22.96 -10.14
N GLY A 153 -11.33 22.78 -9.00
CA GLY A 153 -12.71 22.28 -8.91
C GLY A 153 -12.91 21.31 -7.75
N GLU A 154 -14.08 20.68 -7.70
CA GLU A 154 -14.44 19.72 -6.68
C GLU A 154 -14.85 18.37 -7.27
N THR A 155 -14.71 17.32 -6.46
CA THR A 155 -15.15 15.97 -6.79
C THR A 155 -15.62 15.27 -5.52
N THR A 156 -16.44 14.24 -5.69
CA THR A 156 -16.97 13.44 -4.60
C THR A 156 -16.53 11.99 -4.78
N THR A 157 -16.14 11.33 -3.70
CA THR A 157 -15.68 9.95 -3.75
C THR A 157 -16.25 9.14 -2.59
N ASP A 158 -16.82 7.99 -2.92
CA ASP A 158 -17.23 7.00 -1.95
C ASP A 158 -16.01 6.18 -1.51
N GLY A 159 -15.92 5.92 -0.20
CA GLY A 159 -14.84 5.13 0.36
C GLY A 159 -15.23 4.32 1.58
N LYS A 160 -14.40 3.34 1.91
CA LYS A 160 -14.53 2.52 3.11
C LYS A 160 -13.44 2.83 4.09
N ILE A 161 -13.83 3.00 5.35
CA ILE A 161 -12.89 3.16 6.44
C ILE A 161 -12.17 1.83 6.69
N LEU A 162 -10.85 1.84 6.51
CA LEU A 162 -10.01 0.66 6.71
C LEU A 162 -9.41 0.60 8.10
N GLN A 163 -9.11 1.76 8.67
CA GLN A 163 -8.36 1.85 9.93
C GLN A 163 -8.69 3.15 10.64
N ARG A 164 -8.77 3.08 11.96
CA ARG A 164 -8.85 4.22 12.87
C ARG A 164 -7.81 4.09 13.98
N TRP A 165 -7.18 5.18 14.38
CA TRP A 165 -6.31 5.25 15.55
C TRP A 165 -6.32 6.66 16.15
N MET A 166 -5.84 6.80 17.38
CA MET A 166 -5.58 8.10 18.01
C MET A 166 -4.07 8.32 18.09
N ASP A 167 -3.61 9.54 17.86
CA ASP A 167 -2.23 9.91 18.11
C ASP A 167 -1.99 10.28 19.58
N ARG A 168 -0.77 10.74 19.89
CA ARG A 168 -0.38 11.12 21.26
C ARG A 168 -1.03 12.42 21.72
N ASP A 169 -1.50 13.24 20.79
CA ASP A 169 -2.14 14.53 21.04
C ASP A 169 -3.68 14.38 21.15
N GLY A 170 -4.18 13.14 21.07
CA GLY A 170 -5.60 12.81 21.17
C GLY A 170 -6.38 13.03 19.87
N LEU A 171 -5.71 13.35 18.75
CA LEU A 171 -6.36 13.52 17.46
C LEU A 171 -6.73 12.16 16.86
N ARG A 172 -7.93 12.10 16.29
CA ARG A 172 -8.45 10.87 15.70
C ARG A 172 -8.07 10.81 14.23
N HIS A 173 -7.33 9.78 13.85
CA HIS A 173 -6.92 9.53 12.49
C HIS A 173 -7.73 8.42 11.85
N VAL A 174 -8.06 8.60 10.57
CA VAL A 174 -8.84 7.67 9.78
C VAL A 174 -8.18 7.44 8.42
N ARG A 175 -8.02 6.17 8.04
CA ARG A 175 -7.62 5.79 6.67
C ARG A 175 -8.82 5.27 5.91
N MET A 176 -9.06 5.86 4.75
CA MET A 176 -10.13 5.50 3.85
C MET A 176 -9.57 5.01 2.52
N LYS A 177 -10.16 3.95 1.97
CA LYS A 177 -9.90 3.48 0.61
C LYS A 177 -11.09 3.85 -0.28
N PHE A 178 -10.80 4.42 -1.44
CA PHE A 178 -11.81 4.79 -2.43
C PHE A 178 -12.33 3.57 -3.19
N PHE A 179 -13.57 3.63 -3.65
CA PHE A 179 -14.18 2.66 -4.55
C PHE A 179 -14.27 3.18 -5.98
N GLY A 180 -14.43 2.23 -6.93
CA GLY A 180 -14.60 2.54 -8.35
C GLY A 180 -13.35 3.15 -9.00
N GLU A 181 -13.59 3.98 -10.00
CA GLU A 181 -12.58 4.81 -10.65
C GLU A 181 -12.74 6.25 -10.16
N PRO A 182 -12.14 6.62 -9.02
CA PRO A 182 -12.38 7.93 -8.43
C PRO A 182 -11.73 9.01 -9.30
N GLU A 183 -12.55 9.98 -9.71
CA GLU A 183 -12.15 11.15 -10.51
C GLU A 183 -11.04 11.96 -9.84
N ILE A 184 -10.89 11.84 -8.52
CA ILE A 184 -9.82 12.46 -7.74
C ILE A 184 -8.42 12.21 -8.32
N ARG A 185 -8.21 11.13 -9.09
CA ARG A 185 -6.96 10.86 -9.82
C ARG A 185 -6.61 11.98 -10.81
N ASP A 186 -7.60 12.48 -11.53
CA ASP A 186 -7.44 13.59 -12.48
C ASP A 186 -7.16 14.90 -11.74
N PHE A 187 -7.57 15.01 -10.48
CA PHE A 187 -7.24 16.15 -9.64
C PHE A 187 -5.80 16.11 -9.11
N LEU A 188 -5.25 14.93 -8.88
CA LEU A 188 -3.94 14.76 -8.25
C LEU A 188 -2.77 14.64 -9.24
N TYR A 189 -3.02 14.10 -10.43
CA TYR A 189 -1.93 13.68 -11.35
C TYR A 189 -2.00 14.30 -12.75
N ARG A 190 -2.95 15.21 -13.00
CA ARG A 190 -3.02 16.03 -14.22
C ARG A 190 -2.96 17.50 -13.87
#